data_AF-A0A351LZ83-F1
#
_entry.id   AF-A0A351LZ83-F1
#
_cell.length_a   1.000
_cell.length_b   1.000
_cell.length_c   1.000
_cell.angle_alpha   90.00
_cell.angle_beta   90.00
_cell.angle_gamma   90.00
#
_symmetry.space_group_name_H-M   'P 1'
#
loop_
_entity.id
_entity.type
_entity.pdbx_description
1 polymer ?
#
loop_
_entity_poly.entity_id
_entity_poly.type
_entity_poly.pdbx_seq_one_letter_code
_entity_poly.pdbx_strand_id
1 'polypeptide(L)'
;MPILYPGDVQEVLDLGMHAVALSRITGLWTALKIVAAVADGNGTVDLDPEHVVPVVPDLTIDGRPYEHHPDGQLLTPHTLELERDFREARSELVRRYTIANRLNHTTIDPPDAWIGLVASGFTYHELLHALGRLGLTTHAEIAAVGIRLLHMRVPVPFDPSTIRTFARGLDEILIVEEKNPTLEWLVKDALYGGPDQPRVVGKTHPDGRTLMPNHGILDADTILVGLRERLSARLADRLTPEPTVREHALLPLSIERTPYFCSGCPHNWGTKVPEDALVGAGIGCHGMVLLMEEDKVGRSAGITAMGSEGSQWIGMSPFVEREHFTQNIGDGTFFHSGQLAIQAAVAADVRMTYKLLYNGTVAMTGGQDA
;
A
#
# COMPACT_ATOMS: atom_id res chain seq x y z
N MET A 1 -9.54 12.32 1.90
CA MET A 1 -9.93 10.97 1.43
C MET A 1 -9.58 9.96 2.51
N PRO A 2 -10.55 9.27 3.10
CA PRO A 2 -10.30 8.16 4.01
C PRO A 2 -9.66 6.98 3.28
N ILE A 3 -8.64 6.37 3.89
CA ILE A 3 -7.92 5.21 3.35
C ILE A 3 -8.16 4.04 4.29
N LEU A 4 -8.84 3.03 3.79
CA LEU A 4 -9.06 1.76 4.46
C LEU A 4 -7.97 0.78 3.99
N TYR A 5 -7.38 0.05 4.92
CA TYR A 5 -6.26 -0.83 4.64
C TYR A 5 -6.60 -2.26 5.06
N PRO A 6 -7.14 -3.09 4.13
CA PRO A 6 -7.36 -4.51 4.39
C PRO A 6 -6.03 -5.26 4.44
N GLY A 7 -5.94 -6.25 5.32
CA GLY A 7 -4.77 -7.10 5.48
C GLY A 7 -4.92 -8.54 5.02
N ASP A 8 -6.13 -8.97 4.74
CA ASP A 8 -6.44 -10.27 4.13
C ASP A 8 -7.63 -10.17 3.17
N VAL A 9 -8.00 -11.30 2.56
CA VAL A 9 -9.09 -11.38 1.56
C VAL A 9 -10.47 -11.09 2.20
N GLN A 10 -10.69 -11.48 3.45
CA GLN A 10 -11.95 -11.17 4.15
C GLN A 10 -12.09 -9.66 4.36
N GLU A 11 -11.03 -9.00 4.83
CA GLU A 11 -11.03 -7.57 5.10
C GLU A 11 -11.19 -6.75 3.83
N VAL A 12 -10.77 -7.24 2.66
CA VAL A 12 -11.06 -6.58 1.37
C VAL A 12 -12.57 -6.47 1.16
N LEU A 13 -13.33 -7.53 1.44
CA LEU A 13 -14.79 -7.52 1.33
C LEU A 13 -15.40 -6.62 2.40
N ASP A 14 -14.99 -6.81 3.66
CA ASP A 14 -15.58 -6.08 4.78
C ASP A 14 -15.35 -4.58 4.70
N LEU A 15 -14.09 -4.18 4.50
CA LEU A 15 -13.71 -2.78 4.38
C LEU A 15 -14.18 -2.18 3.06
N GLY A 16 -14.36 -2.98 2.00
CA GLY A 16 -15.02 -2.53 0.77
C GLY A 16 -16.44 -2.05 1.02
N MET A 17 -17.22 -2.82 1.80
CA MET A 17 -18.58 -2.42 2.19
C MET A 17 -18.58 -1.14 3.04
N HIS A 18 -17.66 -1.02 4.00
CA HIS A 18 -17.48 0.21 4.77
C HIS A 18 -17.03 1.39 3.90
N ALA A 19 -16.16 1.19 2.92
CA ALA A 19 -15.67 2.24 2.03
C ALA A 19 -16.83 2.84 1.20
N VAL A 20 -17.71 1.98 0.68
CA VAL A 20 -18.92 2.41 -0.06
C VAL A 20 -19.89 3.15 0.85
N ALA A 21 -20.19 2.60 2.02
CA ALA A 21 -21.12 3.22 2.97
C ALA A 21 -20.61 4.57 3.47
N LEU A 22 -19.33 4.65 3.86
CA LEU A 22 -18.69 5.89 4.30
C LEU A 22 -18.71 6.96 3.21
N SER A 23 -18.42 6.57 1.96
CA SER A 23 -18.47 7.49 0.82
C SER A 23 -19.88 8.05 0.60
N ARG A 24 -20.91 7.19 0.64
CA ARG A 24 -22.31 7.61 0.49
C ARG A 24 -22.78 8.55 1.59
N ILE A 25 -22.38 8.31 2.84
CA ILE A 25 -22.79 9.11 4.00
C ILE A 25 -22.12 10.49 3.98
N THR A 26 -20.83 10.54 3.66
CA THR A 26 -20.02 11.76 3.82
C THR A 26 -19.85 12.55 2.52
N GLY A 27 -20.07 11.92 1.37
CA GLY A 27 -19.73 12.49 0.06
C GLY A 27 -18.23 12.54 -0.24
N LEU A 28 -17.39 11.92 0.59
CA LEU A 28 -15.95 11.83 0.34
C LEU A 28 -15.65 10.64 -0.57
N TRP A 29 -14.63 10.80 -1.41
CA TRP A 29 -13.95 9.64 -1.97
C TRP A 29 -13.26 8.88 -0.85
N THR A 30 -13.40 7.55 -0.90
CA THR A 30 -12.72 6.58 -0.03
C THR A 30 -11.80 5.72 -0.89
N ALA A 31 -10.73 5.21 -0.30
CA ALA A 31 -9.77 4.37 -0.98
C ALA A 31 -9.51 3.08 -0.19
N LEU A 32 -9.26 1.99 -0.92
CA LEU A 32 -8.69 0.76 -0.38
C LEU A 32 -7.20 0.72 -0.75
N LYS A 33 -6.31 0.61 0.25
CA LYS A 33 -4.90 0.30 0.02
C LYS A 33 -4.74 -1.22 0.04
N ILE A 34 -4.59 -1.86 -1.12
CA ILE A 34 -4.40 -3.31 -1.22
C ILE A 34 -2.97 -3.58 -1.68
N VAL A 35 -2.23 -4.42 -0.94
CA VAL A 35 -0.89 -4.86 -1.34
C VAL A 35 -0.98 -6.14 -2.18
N ALA A 36 0.02 -6.39 -3.04
CA ALA A 36 0.00 -7.54 -3.96
C ALA A 36 -0.22 -8.89 -3.24
N ALA A 37 0.41 -9.08 -2.08
CA ALA A 37 0.22 -10.30 -1.27
C ALA A 37 -1.24 -10.57 -0.87
N VAL A 38 -2.05 -9.51 -0.73
CA VAL A 38 -3.50 -9.62 -0.44
C VAL A 38 -4.31 -9.70 -1.74
N ALA A 39 -3.97 -8.91 -2.75
CA ALA A 39 -4.68 -8.88 -4.04
C ALA A 39 -4.58 -10.21 -4.81
N ASP A 40 -3.40 -10.83 -4.81
CA ASP A 40 -3.12 -12.11 -5.46
C ASP A 40 -3.31 -13.31 -4.50
N GLY A 41 -3.64 -13.01 -3.24
CA GLY A 41 -3.89 -14.00 -2.20
C GLY A 41 -5.20 -14.74 -2.40
N ASN A 42 -5.34 -15.87 -1.70
CA ASN A 42 -6.59 -16.62 -1.62
C ASN A 42 -6.86 -17.03 -0.16
N GLY A 43 -8.13 -17.25 0.16
CA GLY A 43 -8.56 -17.67 1.48
C GLY A 43 -10.04 -18.02 1.49
N THR A 44 -10.48 -18.67 2.55
CA THR A 44 -11.91 -18.85 2.83
C THR A 44 -12.46 -17.54 3.36
N VAL A 45 -13.59 -17.09 2.83
CA VAL A 45 -14.29 -15.89 3.26
C VAL A 45 -15.71 -16.25 3.70
N ASP A 46 -16.20 -15.51 4.70
CA ASP A 46 -17.60 -15.44 5.04
C ASP A 46 -18.30 -14.46 4.09
N LEU A 47 -19.38 -14.94 3.47
CA LEU A 47 -20.19 -14.21 2.50
C LEU A 47 -21.61 -13.93 3.03
N ASP A 48 -21.85 -14.12 4.33
CA ASP A 48 -23.12 -13.75 4.94
C ASP A 48 -23.40 -12.26 4.67
N PRO A 49 -24.52 -11.90 4.01
CA PRO A 49 -24.87 -10.51 3.75
C PRO A 49 -25.09 -9.68 5.02
N GLU A 50 -25.31 -10.31 6.18
CA GLU A 50 -25.42 -9.65 7.49
C GLU A 50 -24.07 -9.53 8.23
N HIS A 51 -22.96 -10.02 7.65
CA HIS A 51 -21.63 -9.93 8.26
C HIS A 51 -21.18 -8.48 8.44
N VAL A 52 -21.42 -7.62 7.44
CA VAL A 52 -21.15 -6.18 7.53
C VAL A 52 -22.43 -5.38 7.45
N VAL A 53 -22.86 -4.87 8.61
CA VAL A 53 -23.97 -3.92 8.74
C VAL A 53 -23.43 -2.57 9.22
N PRO A 54 -23.18 -1.62 8.29
CA PRO A 54 -22.69 -0.29 8.64
C PRO A 54 -23.59 0.44 9.62
N VAL A 55 -23.02 0.85 10.76
CA VAL A 55 -23.67 1.73 11.72
C VAL A 55 -23.53 3.17 11.23
N VAL A 56 -24.65 3.83 10.97
CA VAL A 56 -24.69 5.25 10.62
C VAL A 56 -24.60 6.07 11.92
N PRO A 57 -23.56 6.93 12.11
CA PRO A 57 -23.45 7.76 13.29
C PRO A 57 -24.43 8.95 13.24
N ASP A 58 -24.47 9.76 14.30
CA ASP A 58 -25.15 11.06 14.24
C ASP A 58 -24.52 11.97 13.16
N LEU A 59 -25.33 12.31 12.16
CA LEU A 59 -24.96 13.14 11.02
C LEU A 59 -25.17 14.64 11.27
N THR A 60 -25.52 15.03 12.50
CA THR A 60 -25.74 16.44 12.83
C THR A 60 -24.41 17.21 12.88
N ILE A 61 -24.30 18.27 12.08
CA ILE A 61 -23.19 19.24 12.10
C ILE A 61 -23.77 20.62 12.39
N ASP A 62 -23.20 21.33 13.36
CA ASP A 62 -23.68 22.65 13.80
C ASP A 62 -25.19 22.72 14.11
N GLY A 63 -25.73 21.64 14.67
CA GLY A 63 -27.15 21.54 15.05
C GLY A 63 -28.11 21.28 13.88
N ARG A 64 -27.61 20.97 12.68
CA ARG A 64 -28.42 20.64 11.50
C ARG A 64 -28.04 19.27 10.94
N PRO A 65 -29.00 18.50 10.39
CA PRO A 65 -28.67 17.28 9.65
C PRO A 65 -27.75 17.61 8.49
N TYR A 66 -26.61 16.92 8.40
CA TYR A 66 -25.74 17.01 7.24
C TYR A 66 -26.33 16.23 6.07
N GLU A 67 -26.37 16.86 4.90
CA GLU A 67 -26.73 16.23 3.63
C GLU A 67 -25.66 16.58 2.60
N HIS A 68 -25.08 15.56 1.98
CA HIS A 68 -24.06 15.78 0.96
C HIS A 68 -24.71 16.25 -0.34
N HIS A 69 -24.32 17.45 -0.79
CA HIS A 69 -24.69 17.96 -2.11
C HIS A 69 -23.44 18.01 -3.00
N PRO A 70 -23.42 17.29 -4.15
CA PRO A 70 -22.34 17.41 -5.11
C PRO A 70 -22.24 18.83 -5.67
N ASP A 71 -21.03 19.37 -5.71
CA ASP A 71 -20.73 20.67 -6.31
C ASP A 71 -19.59 20.54 -7.32
N GLY A 72 -19.84 20.99 -8.55
CA GLY A 72 -18.88 21.00 -9.65
C GLY A 72 -18.15 22.33 -9.84
N GLN A 73 -18.42 23.34 -9.00
CA GLN A 73 -17.80 24.66 -9.09
C GLN A 73 -16.40 24.66 -8.46
N LEU A 74 -15.43 24.17 -9.25
CA LEU A 74 -14.03 24.04 -8.84
C LEU A 74 -13.21 25.34 -9.03
N LEU A 75 -13.87 26.50 -8.93
CA LEU A 75 -13.24 27.81 -9.02
C LEU A 75 -13.48 28.62 -7.75
N THR A 76 -12.46 29.38 -7.34
CA THR A 76 -12.58 30.32 -6.23
C THR A 76 -13.66 31.38 -6.54
N PRO A 77 -14.53 31.74 -5.57
CA PRO A 77 -14.45 31.42 -4.14
C PRO A 77 -15.08 30.08 -3.69
N HIS A 78 -15.85 29.39 -4.53
CA HIS A 78 -16.58 28.15 -4.17
C HIS A 78 -15.65 27.05 -3.63
N THR A 79 -14.42 26.97 -4.12
CA THR A 79 -13.40 26.04 -3.61
C THR A 79 -13.09 26.21 -2.13
N LEU A 80 -13.22 27.42 -1.55
CA LEU A 80 -12.96 27.67 -0.13
C LEU A 80 -14.07 27.09 0.75
N GLU A 81 -15.33 27.16 0.30
CA GLU A 81 -16.46 26.55 1.01
C GLU A 81 -16.37 25.02 0.96
N LEU A 82 -16.00 24.46 -0.20
CA LEU A 82 -15.75 23.03 -0.35
C LEU A 82 -14.57 22.54 0.49
N GLU A 83 -13.49 23.32 0.57
CA GLU A 83 -12.36 23.00 1.45
C GLU A 83 -12.79 22.99 2.91
N ARG A 84 -13.54 24.01 3.35
CA ARG A 84 -14.01 24.09 4.73
C ARG A 84 -14.92 22.91 5.08
N ASP A 85 -15.89 22.60 4.23
CA ASP A 85 -16.78 21.45 4.39
C ASP A 85 -16.00 20.12 4.47
N PHE A 86 -14.99 19.96 3.62
CA PHE A 86 -14.08 18.82 3.64
C PHE A 86 -13.30 18.72 4.96
N ARG A 87 -12.72 19.83 5.45
CA ARG A 87 -11.87 19.89 6.65
C ARG A 87 -12.64 19.78 7.96
N GLU A 88 -13.85 20.31 8.01
CA GLU A 88 -14.68 20.39 9.22
C GLU A 88 -15.74 19.27 9.21
N ALA A 89 -16.84 19.48 8.50
CA ALA A 89 -18.02 18.62 8.55
C ALA A 89 -17.72 17.17 8.12
N ARG A 90 -17.19 16.98 6.90
CA ARG A 90 -16.96 15.62 6.36
C ARG A 90 -15.91 14.86 7.15
N SER A 91 -14.84 15.53 7.58
CA SER A 91 -13.78 14.90 8.38
C SER A 91 -14.29 14.44 9.75
N GLU A 92 -15.14 15.23 10.41
CA GLU A 92 -15.79 14.82 11.65
C GLU A 92 -16.75 13.64 11.45
N LEU A 93 -17.53 13.62 10.37
CA LEU A 93 -18.42 12.50 10.06
C LEU A 93 -17.64 11.20 9.81
N VAL A 94 -16.49 11.28 9.13
CA VAL A 94 -15.60 10.11 8.98
C VAL A 94 -15.13 9.62 10.34
N ARG A 95 -14.68 10.51 11.22
CA ARG A 95 -14.24 10.13 12.58
C ARG A 95 -15.37 9.42 13.33
N ARG A 96 -16.58 9.99 13.35
CA ARG A 96 -17.76 9.39 14.01
C ARG A 96 -18.11 8.02 13.42
N TYR A 97 -18.05 7.88 12.09
CA TYR A 97 -18.33 6.61 11.41
C TYR A 97 -17.29 5.55 11.77
N THR A 98 -16.00 5.90 11.75
CA THR A 98 -14.89 5.01 12.13
C THR A 98 -15.05 4.50 13.56
N ILE A 99 -15.46 5.36 14.49
CA ILE A 99 -15.72 4.99 15.89
C ILE A 99 -16.96 4.08 15.99
N ALA A 100 -18.09 4.49 15.39
CA ALA A 100 -19.35 3.76 15.48
C ALA A 100 -19.24 2.33 14.93
N ASN A 101 -18.40 2.14 13.90
CA ASN A 101 -18.15 0.85 13.26
C ASN A 101 -16.91 0.12 13.80
N ARG A 102 -16.23 0.70 14.82
CA ARG A 102 -15.02 0.11 15.44
C ARG A 102 -13.95 -0.29 14.43
N LEU A 103 -13.77 0.51 13.37
CA LEU A 103 -12.85 0.15 12.29
C LEU A 103 -11.39 0.15 12.75
N ASN A 104 -11.03 1.07 13.65
CA ASN A 104 -9.79 1.00 14.42
C ASN A 104 -10.11 0.50 15.82
N HIS A 105 -9.61 -0.67 16.21
CA HIS A 105 -9.97 -1.27 17.50
C HIS A 105 -8.84 -2.09 18.12
N THR A 106 -8.81 -2.08 19.44
CA THR A 106 -7.96 -2.96 20.23
C THR A 106 -8.48 -4.39 20.11
N THR A 107 -7.67 -5.28 19.57
CA THR A 107 -8.01 -6.70 19.33
C THR A 107 -7.67 -7.58 20.51
N ILE A 108 -6.65 -7.20 21.29
CA ILE A 108 -6.22 -7.86 22.53
C ILE A 108 -5.91 -6.78 23.56
N ASP A 109 -6.56 -6.85 24.73
CA ASP A 109 -6.47 -5.82 25.78
C ASP A 109 -6.37 -6.44 27.19
N PRO A 110 -5.19 -6.92 27.61
CA PRO A 110 -5.01 -7.42 28.96
C PRO A 110 -4.91 -6.25 29.96
N PRO A 111 -5.45 -6.40 31.19
CA PRO A 111 -5.45 -5.32 32.19
C PRO A 111 -4.04 -4.97 32.71
N ASP A 112 -3.09 -5.88 32.57
CA ASP A 112 -1.68 -5.73 32.95
C ASP A 112 -0.77 -5.49 31.73
N ALA A 113 -1.33 -4.97 30.62
CA ALA A 113 -0.57 -4.62 29.43
C ALA A 113 0.56 -3.63 29.76
N TRP A 114 1.79 -3.95 29.36
CA TRP A 114 2.93 -3.06 29.50
C TRP A 114 3.45 -2.54 28.15
N ILE A 115 3.20 -3.30 27.07
CA ILE A 115 3.55 -2.92 25.71
C ILE A 115 2.33 -2.98 24.81
N GLY A 116 2.16 -1.93 24.00
CA GLY A 116 1.19 -1.88 22.92
C GLY A 116 1.86 -2.09 21.57
N LEU A 117 1.32 -2.96 20.73
CA LEU A 117 1.76 -3.10 19.33
C LEU A 117 0.66 -2.55 18.42
N VAL A 118 1.04 -1.64 17.52
CA VAL A 118 0.12 -0.98 16.59
C VAL A 118 0.56 -1.25 15.17
N ALA A 119 -0.35 -1.76 14.34
CA ALA A 119 -0.12 -2.03 12.93
C ALA A 119 -1.40 -1.83 12.11
N SER A 120 -1.26 -1.74 10.79
CA SER A 120 -2.38 -1.53 9.86
C SER A 120 -2.40 -2.61 8.77
N GLY A 121 -3.60 -3.05 8.38
CA GLY A 121 -3.83 -3.93 7.23
C GLY A 121 -2.89 -5.13 7.19
N PHE A 122 -2.24 -5.36 6.04
CA PHE A 122 -1.38 -6.54 5.84
C PHE A 122 -0.31 -6.68 6.93
N THR A 123 0.30 -5.56 7.33
CA THR A 123 1.33 -5.53 8.39
C THR A 123 0.81 -5.99 9.74
N TYR A 124 -0.48 -5.80 10.04
CA TYR A 124 -1.08 -6.30 11.28
C TYR A 124 -1.16 -7.83 11.31
N HIS A 125 -1.48 -8.47 10.18
CA HIS A 125 -1.49 -9.94 10.08
C HIS A 125 -0.08 -10.52 10.08
N GLU A 126 0.88 -9.86 9.42
CA GLU A 126 2.29 -10.25 9.51
C GLU A 126 2.86 -10.09 10.93
N LEU A 127 2.40 -9.09 11.68
CA LEU A 127 2.72 -8.94 13.11
C LEU A 127 2.16 -10.10 13.94
N LEU A 128 0.91 -10.52 13.72
CA LEU A 128 0.33 -11.69 14.39
C LEU A 128 1.11 -12.97 14.04
N HIS A 129 1.49 -13.13 12.78
CA HIS A 129 2.31 -14.27 12.35
C HIS A 129 3.70 -14.23 13.01
N ALA A 130 4.34 -13.08 13.10
CA ALA A 130 5.61 -12.90 13.81
C ALA A 130 5.50 -13.24 15.30
N LEU A 131 4.42 -12.83 15.98
CA LEU A 131 4.12 -13.23 17.37
C LEU A 131 3.97 -14.75 17.48
N GLY A 132 3.26 -15.39 16.54
CA GLY A 132 3.14 -16.84 16.46
C GLY A 132 4.50 -17.54 16.34
N ARG A 133 5.41 -17.01 15.53
CA ARG A 133 6.80 -17.51 15.39
C ARG A 133 7.63 -17.32 16.67
N LEU A 134 7.26 -16.38 17.53
CA LEU A 134 7.84 -16.23 18.87
C LEU A 134 7.23 -17.18 19.91
N GLY A 135 6.26 -18.02 19.53
CA GLY A 135 5.57 -18.96 20.42
C GLY A 135 4.30 -18.38 21.06
N LEU A 136 3.82 -17.23 20.58
CA LEU A 136 2.57 -16.59 21.04
C LEU A 136 1.49 -16.79 19.96
N THR A 137 0.99 -18.02 19.85
CA THR A 137 0.12 -18.45 18.73
C THR A 137 -1.35 -18.08 18.90
N THR A 138 -1.78 -17.83 20.13
CA THR A 138 -3.17 -17.53 20.47
C THR A 138 -3.31 -16.16 21.11
N HIS A 139 -4.50 -15.56 20.99
CA HIS A 139 -4.80 -14.30 21.67
C HIS A 139 -4.63 -14.40 23.19
N ALA A 140 -4.92 -15.57 23.77
CA ALA A 140 -4.74 -15.82 25.20
C ALA A 140 -3.26 -15.82 25.62
N GLU A 141 -2.37 -16.42 24.81
CA GLU A 141 -0.93 -16.39 25.07
C GLU A 141 -0.34 -14.99 24.95
N ILE A 142 -0.77 -14.22 23.94
CA ILE A 142 -0.38 -12.80 23.76
C ILE A 142 -0.86 -11.96 24.95
N ALA A 143 -2.11 -12.15 25.40
CA ALA A 143 -2.64 -11.47 26.57
C ALA A 143 -1.88 -11.84 27.86
N ALA A 144 -1.54 -13.12 28.04
CA ALA A 144 -0.84 -13.63 29.23
C ALA A 144 0.64 -13.20 29.36
N VAL A 145 1.18 -12.48 28.37
CA VAL A 145 2.50 -11.82 28.43
C VAL A 145 2.39 -10.29 28.55
N GLY A 146 1.17 -9.76 28.71
CA GLY A 146 0.93 -8.32 28.87
C GLY A 146 1.13 -7.52 27.58
N ILE A 147 0.81 -8.10 26.42
CA ILE A 147 0.84 -7.41 25.12
C ILE A 147 -0.58 -6.96 24.75
N ARG A 148 -0.73 -5.66 24.47
CA ARG A 148 -1.97 -5.07 23.90
C ARG A 148 -1.80 -4.87 22.40
N LEU A 149 -2.82 -5.16 21.60
CA LEU A 149 -2.78 -5.03 20.14
C LEU A 149 -3.83 -4.06 19.62
N LEU A 150 -3.44 -3.14 18.74
CA LEU A 150 -4.33 -2.24 18.02
C LEU A 150 -4.24 -2.49 16.51
N HIS A 151 -5.39 -2.83 15.91
CA HIS A 151 -5.52 -2.91 14.47
C HIS A 151 -6.06 -1.59 13.92
N MET A 152 -5.24 -0.91 13.13
CA MET A 152 -5.61 0.32 12.41
C MET A 152 -6.10 -0.03 11.00
N ARG A 153 -7.39 -0.35 10.84
CA ARG A 153 -7.98 -0.65 9.51
C ARG A 153 -8.26 0.62 8.70
N VAL A 154 -8.33 1.78 9.35
CA VAL A 154 -8.47 3.11 8.74
C VAL A 154 -7.39 4.03 9.30
N PRO A 155 -6.14 3.93 8.81
CA PRO A 155 -5.04 4.78 9.30
C PRO A 155 -5.22 6.26 8.94
N VAL A 156 -6.02 6.58 7.92
CA VAL A 156 -6.31 7.96 7.50
C VAL A 156 -7.82 8.13 7.28
N PRO A 157 -8.48 9.14 7.88
CA PRO A 157 -7.92 10.11 8.83
C PRO A 157 -7.59 9.45 10.17
N PHE A 158 -6.56 9.99 10.82
CA PHE A 158 -6.10 9.52 12.13
C PHE A 158 -6.90 10.16 13.26
N ASP A 159 -7.33 9.37 14.23
CA ASP A 159 -8.03 9.84 15.44
C ASP A 159 -7.10 9.75 16.66
N PRO A 160 -6.60 10.89 17.18
CA PRO A 160 -5.76 10.92 18.37
C PRO A 160 -6.42 10.33 19.61
N SER A 161 -7.77 10.32 19.70
CA SER A 161 -8.50 9.82 20.87
C SER A 161 -8.41 8.29 21.00
N THR A 162 -8.40 7.57 19.87
CA THR A 162 -8.17 6.11 19.83
C THR A 162 -6.82 5.76 20.43
N ILE A 163 -5.77 6.47 20.01
CA ILE A 163 -4.41 6.24 20.49
C ILE A 163 -4.24 6.63 21.96
N ARG A 164 -4.79 7.77 22.39
CA ARG A 164 -4.76 8.16 23.82
C ARG A 164 -5.46 7.15 24.72
N THR A 165 -6.55 6.54 24.27
CA THR A 165 -7.25 5.51 25.03
C THR A 165 -6.43 4.21 25.07
N PHE A 166 -5.86 3.80 23.94
CA PHE A 166 -5.00 2.64 23.82
C PHE A 166 -3.73 2.73 24.67
N ALA A 167 -3.15 3.94 24.79
CA ALA A 167 -1.89 4.20 25.49
C ALA A 167 -1.97 4.09 27.02
N ARG A 168 -3.18 4.12 27.59
CA ARG A 168 -3.36 4.14 29.06
C ARG A 168 -2.73 2.91 29.72
N GLY A 169 -1.85 3.16 30.68
CA GLY A 169 -1.17 2.12 31.46
C GLY A 169 -0.03 1.41 30.74
N LEU A 170 0.29 1.77 29.49
CA LEU A 170 1.43 1.20 28.77
C LEU A 170 2.74 1.89 29.19
N ASP A 171 3.82 1.12 29.25
CA ASP A 171 5.18 1.63 29.36
C ASP A 171 5.75 2.00 27.98
N GLU A 172 5.36 1.23 26.95
CA GLU A 172 5.89 1.33 25.60
C GLU A 172 4.82 1.05 24.54
N ILE A 173 4.95 1.71 23.40
CA ILE A 173 4.21 1.43 22.18
C ILE A 173 5.22 1.17 21.06
N LEU A 174 5.12 0.00 20.42
CA LEU A 174 5.85 -0.35 19.21
C LEU A 174 4.93 -0.19 17.99
N ILE A 175 5.35 0.65 17.05
CA ILE A 175 4.66 0.87 15.78
C ILE A 175 5.30 0.01 14.70
N VAL A 176 4.50 -0.87 14.11
CA VAL A 176 4.91 -1.77 13.03
C VAL A 176 4.20 -1.32 11.76
N GLU A 177 4.92 -0.58 10.92
CA GLU A 177 4.36 0.01 9.70
C GLU A 177 5.30 -0.14 8.50
N GLU A 178 4.76 -0.22 7.29
CA GLU A 178 5.55 -0.33 6.07
C GLU A 178 6.06 1.01 5.55
N LYS A 179 7.22 0.98 4.90
CA LYS A 179 7.84 2.16 4.26
C LYS A 179 8.12 3.29 5.26
N ASN A 180 7.38 4.40 5.17
CA ASN A 180 7.59 5.62 5.94
C ASN A 180 6.98 5.52 7.34
N PRO A 181 7.61 6.11 8.38
CA PRO A 181 7.11 6.11 9.77
C PRO A 181 5.92 7.08 10.00
N THR A 182 4.88 7.02 9.17
CA THR A 182 3.79 7.99 9.20
C THR A 182 2.90 7.81 10.44
N LEU A 183 2.53 6.57 10.75
CA LEU A 183 1.74 6.25 11.93
C LEU A 183 2.54 6.51 13.20
N GLU A 184 3.84 6.23 13.20
CA GLU A 184 4.74 6.52 14.31
C GLU A 184 4.75 8.02 14.63
N TRP A 185 4.85 8.88 13.62
CA TRP A 185 4.79 10.33 13.81
C TRP A 185 3.45 10.78 14.37
N LEU A 186 2.33 10.27 13.82
CA LEU A 186 0.99 10.62 14.28
C LEU A 186 0.70 10.15 15.71
N VAL A 187 1.20 8.96 16.08
CA VAL A 187 1.09 8.45 17.47
C VAL A 187 1.92 9.31 18.43
N LYS A 188 3.14 9.70 18.05
CA LYS A 188 3.96 10.61 18.86
C LYS A 188 3.27 11.96 19.04
N ASP A 189 2.73 12.55 17.98
CA ASP A 189 1.97 13.80 18.01
C ASP A 189 0.73 13.72 18.92
N ALA A 190 0.02 12.57 18.91
CA ALA A 190 -1.16 12.36 19.75
C ALA A 190 -0.88 12.25 21.25
N LEU A 191 0.33 11.83 21.63
CA LEU A 191 0.70 11.44 22.99
C LEU A 191 1.66 12.44 23.66
N TYR A 192 2.71 12.85 22.96
CA TYR A 192 3.76 13.67 23.57
C TYR A 192 3.28 15.10 23.80
N GLY A 193 3.51 15.59 25.03
CA GLY A 193 2.89 16.81 25.55
C GLY A 193 1.59 16.57 26.35
N GLY A 194 1.06 15.35 26.35
CA GLY A 194 -0.07 14.92 27.19
C GLY A 194 0.36 14.41 28.58
N PRO A 195 -0.59 13.96 29.41
CA PRO A 195 -0.30 13.41 30.74
C PRO A 195 0.32 12.00 30.68
N ASP A 196 -0.12 11.18 29.73
CA ASP A 196 0.34 9.79 29.55
C ASP A 196 1.26 9.72 28.32
N GLN A 197 2.54 9.48 28.53
CA GLN A 197 3.58 9.50 27.48
C GLN A 197 4.42 8.21 27.51
N PRO A 198 3.85 7.06 27.11
CA PRO A 198 4.65 5.84 26.96
C PRO A 198 5.76 6.07 25.94
N ARG A 199 6.84 5.30 26.04
CA ARG A 199 7.89 5.34 25.02
C ARG A 199 7.31 4.86 23.68
N VAL A 200 7.36 5.68 22.64
CA VAL A 200 6.95 5.29 21.28
C VAL A 200 8.17 4.99 20.42
N VAL A 201 8.27 3.76 19.91
CA VAL A 201 9.33 3.28 19.00
C VAL A 201 8.69 2.69 17.75
N GLY A 202 9.34 2.80 16.60
CA GLY A 202 8.89 2.16 15.36
C GLY A 202 10.07 1.82 14.44
N LYS A 203 10.39 2.69 13.49
CA LYS A 203 11.44 2.44 12.48
C LYS A 203 12.85 2.48 13.04
N THR A 204 13.10 3.39 13.96
CA THR A 204 14.44 3.65 14.48
C THR A 204 14.45 3.67 16.00
N HIS A 205 15.55 3.21 16.57
CA HIS A 205 15.88 3.43 17.96
C HIS A 205 16.13 4.91 18.25
N PRO A 206 16.07 5.34 19.53
CA PRO A 206 16.47 6.69 19.92
C PRO A 206 17.92 7.06 19.55
N ASP A 207 18.80 6.08 19.40
CA ASP A 207 20.20 6.25 18.98
C ASP A 207 20.39 6.32 17.45
N GLY A 208 19.29 6.24 16.69
CA GLY A 208 19.29 6.30 15.22
C GLY A 208 19.53 4.95 14.52
N ARG A 209 19.79 3.86 15.24
CA ARG A 209 19.86 2.53 14.62
C ARG A 209 18.49 2.12 14.06
N THR A 210 18.49 1.37 12.97
CA THR A 210 17.26 0.83 12.37
C THR A 210 16.74 -0.34 13.19
N LEU A 211 15.47 -0.26 13.63
CA LEU A 211 14.74 -1.36 14.28
C LEU A 211 13.95 -2.17 13.24
N MET A 212 13.33 -1.48 12.27
CA MET A 212 12.57 -2.10 11.19
C MET A 212 12.90 -1.40 9.86
N PRO A 213 13.07 -2.15 8.76
CA PRO A 213 13.43 -1.56 7.48
C PRO A 213 12.33 -0.63 6.95
N ASN A 214 12.75 0.38 6.18
CA ASN A 214 11.89 1.34 5.49
C ASN A 214 11.69 1.00 3.99
N HIS A 215 12.18 -0.15 3.56
CA HIS A 215 12.08 -0.65 2.19
C HIS A 215 11.62 -2.12 2.19
N GLY A 216 11.34 -2.67 1.00
CA GLY A 216 10.80 -4.02 0.88
C GLY A 216 9.37 -4.15 1.42
N ILE A 217 8.90 -5.39 1.51
CA ILE A 217 7.67 -5.77 2.23
C ILE A 217 8.07 -6.05 3.68
N LEU A 218 7.23 -5.62 4.63
CA LEU A 218 7.46 -5.91 6.04
C LEU A 218 6.71 -7.19 6.43
N ASP A 219 7.27 -8.34 6.03
CA ASP A 219 6.75 -9.67 6.34
C ASP A 219 7.10 -10.13 7.77
N ALA A 220 6.52 -11.24 8.19
CA ALA A 220 6.68 -11.80 9.54
C ALA A 220 8.15 -12.03 9.89
N ASP A 221 8.97 -12.50 8.93
CA ASP A 221 10.40 -12.76 9.09
C ASP A 221 11.18 -11.47 9.37
N THR A 222 10.84 -10.41 8.64
CA THR A 222 11.45 -9.09 8.82
C THR A 222 10.99 -8.43 10.13
N ILE A 223 9.71 -8.55 10.50
CA ILE A 223 9.15 -8.03 11.76
C ILE A 223 9.77 -8.75 12.96
N LEU A 224 9.98 -10.06 12.85
CA LEU A 224 10.43 -10.93 13.93
C LEU A 224 11.69 -10.42 14.63
N VAL A 225 12.65 -9.88 13.87
CA VAL A 225 13.94 -9.39 14.39
C VAL A 225 13.72 -8.25 15.39
N GLY A 226 13.06 -7.18 14.94
CA GLY A 226 12.80 -6.02 15.79
C GLY A 226 11.83 -6.34 16.92
N LEU A 227 10.80 -7.15 16.64
CA LEU A 227 9.84 -7.57 17.65
C LEU A 227 10.51 -8.38 18.78
N ARG A 228 11.36 -9.35 18.43
CA ARG A 228 12.14 -10.13 19.40
C ARG A 228 12.99 -9.24 20.28
N GLU A 229 13.71 -8.28 19.69
CA GLU A 229 14.54 -7.35 20.46
C GLU A 229 13.71 -6.62 21.53
N ARG A 230 12.55 -6.06 21.14
CA ARG A 230 11.70 -5.30 22.06
C ARG A 230 11.09 -6.17 23.16
N LEU A 231 10.60 -7.35 22.80
CA LEU A 231 9.94 -8.25 23.75
C LEU A 231 10.92 -8.95 24.69
N SER A 232 12.17 -9.20 24.25
CA SER A 232 13.19 -9.87 25.08
C SER A 232 13.52 -9.11 26.36
N ALA A 233 13.26 -7.80 26.41
CA ALA A 233 13.44 -6.99 27.63
C ALA A 233 12.65 -7.51 28.85
N ARG A 234 11.52 -8.21 28.63
CA ARG A 234 10.71 -8.82 29.70
C ARG A 234 10.39 -10.29 29.48
N LEU A 235 10.51 -10.79 28.25
CA LEU A 235 9.99 -12.10 27.86
C LEU A 235 11.07 -13.05 27.34
N ALA A 236 12.36 -12.74 27.45
CA ALA A 236 13.44 -13.55 26.86
C ALA A 236 13.28 -15.06 27.08
N ASP A 237 12.99 -15.49 28.32
CA ASP A 237 12.84 -16.92 28.68
C ASP A 237 11.53 -17.56 28.18
N ARG A 238 10.57 -16.75 27.74
CA ARG A 238 9.25 -17.19 27.26
C ARG A 238 9.13 -17.22 25.74
N LEU A 239 10.03 -16.54 25.03
CA LEU A 239 10.02 -16.53 23.57
C LEU A 239 10.67 -17.82 23.04
N THR A 240 10.13 -18.32 21.94
CA THR A 240 10.77 -19.41 21.20
C THR A 240 12.20 -18.99 20.85
N PRO A 241 13.23 -19.82 21.10
CA PRO A 241 14.61 -19.50 20.74
C PRO A 241 14.72 -19.11 19.27
N GLU A 242 15.74 -18.31 18.93
CA GLU A 242 16.02 -18.08 17.51
C GLU A 242 16.20 -19.43 16.82
N PRO A 243 15.50 -19.68 15.70
CA PRO A 243 15.79 -20.86 14.92
C PRO A 243 17.28 -20.78 14.55
N THR A 244 18.03 -21.85 14.81
CA THR A 244 19.34 -21.97 14.18
C THR A 244 19.09 -21.82 12.70
N VAL A 245 19.73 -20.82 12.08
CA VAL A 245 19.64 -20.60 10.64
C VAL A 245 20.19 -21.86 9.99
N ARG A 246 19.31 -22.83 9.73
CA ARG A 246 19.53 -23.79 8.68
C ARG A 246 19.41 -22.94 7.45
N GLU A 247 20.55 -22.57 6.88
CA GLU A 247 20.58 -22.18 5.48
C GLU A 247 19.79 -23.26 4.75
N HIS A 248 18.55 -22.95 4.41
CA HIS A 248 17.86 -23.68 3.38
C HIS A 248 18.66 -23.34 2.14
N ALA A 249 19.70 -24.14 1.89
CA ALA A 249 20.44 -24.09 0.64
C ALA A 249 19.38 -24.36 -0.43
N LEU A 250 18.86 -23.27 -1.01
CA LEU A 250 18.01 -23.34 -2.18
C LEU A 250 18.80 -24.19 -3.17
N LEU A 251 18.20 -25.28 -3.65
CA LEU A 251 18.83 -26.08 -4.69
C LEU A 251 19.23 -25.11 -5.81
N PRO A 252 20.53 -24.96 -6.09
CA PRO A 252 20.95 -24.02 -7.11
C PRO A 252 20.34 -24.51 -8.42
N LEU A 253 19.30 -23.81 -8.89
CA LEU A 253 18.77 -24.05 -10.21
C LEU A 253 19.88 -23.62 -11.18
N SER A 254 20.26 -24.51 -12.09
CA SER A 254 21.26 -24.21 -13.12
C SER A 254 20.78 -23.16 -14.14
N ILE A 255 19.52 -22.71 -14.02
CA ILE A 255 18.85 -21.76 -14.91
C ILE A 255 18.09 -20.76 -14.03
N GLU A 256 18.40 -19.48 -14.20
CA GLU A 256 17.56 -18.39 -13.70
C GLU A 256 16.30 -18.28 -14.57
N ARG A 257 15.12 -18.44 -13.97
CA ARG A 257 13.84 -18.26 -14.67
C ARG A 257 13.46 -16.78 -14.66
N THR A 258 14.05 -16.01 -15.56
CA THR A 258 13.66 -14.61 -15.79
C THR A 258 12.33 -14.55 -16.53
N PRO A 259 11.43 -13.60 -16.20
CA PRO A 259 10.22 -13.34 -16.99
C PRO A 259 10.58 -13.13 -18.47
N TYR A 260 9.86 -13.79 -19.38
CA TYR A 260 10.16 -13.76 -20.81
C TYR A 260 8.90 -13.81 -21.67
N PHE A 261 9.03 -13.46 -22.95
CA PHE A 261 7.92 -13.46 -23.91
C PHE A 261 7.42 -14.87 -24.25
N CYS A 262 6.12 -15.01 -24.46
CA CYS A 262 5.52 -16.25 -24.95
C CYS A 262 6.08 -16.64 -26.32
N SER A 263 6.21 -17.94 -26.58
CA SER A 263 6.60 -18.47 -27.88
C SER A 263 5.64 -17.98 -28.97
N GLY A 264 6.19 -17.41 -30.06
CA GLY A 264 5.40 -16.88 -31.17
C GLY A 264 4.76 -15.51 -30.94
N CYS A 265 4.90 -14.92 -29.74
CA CYS A 265 4.37 -13.58 -29.47
C CYS A 265 5.15 -12.52 -30.24
N PRO A 266 4.49 -11.51 -30.84
CA PRO A 266 5.17 -10.42 -31.55
C PRO A 266 6.11 -9.63 -30.65
N HIS A 267 5.92 -9.67 -29.32
CA HIS A 267 6.83 -9.08 -28.36
C HIS A 267 8.23 -9.73 -28.39
N ASN A 268 8.37 -11.01 -28.74
CA ASN A 268 9.65 -11.71 -28.75
C ASN A 268 10.58 -11.20 -29.87
N TRP A 269 10.04 -10.99 -31.06
CA TRP A 269 10.83 -10.52 -32.20
C TRP A 269 10.74 -8.99 -32.37
N GLY A 270 9.57 -8.41 -32.14
CA GLY A 270 9.31 -6.99 -32.37
C GLY A 270 10.06 -6.04 -31.43
N THR A 271 10.45 -6.51 -30.24
CA THR A 271 11.25 -5.72 -29.28
C THR A 271 12.72 -5.58 -29.69
N LYS A 272 13.21 -6.40 -30.64
CA LYS A 272 14.58 -6.28 -31.16
C LYS A 272 14.77 -4.98 -31.92
N VAL A 273 15.90 -4.32 -31.70
CA VAL A 273 16.22 -3.00 -32.27
C VAL A 273 17.61 -3.01 -32.89
N PRO A 274 17.96 -1.99 -33.71
CA PRO A 274 19.34 -1.80 -34.15
C PRO A 274 20.30 -1.69 -32.96
N GLU A 275 21.58 -2.01 -33.22
CA GLU A 275 22.66 -1.81 -32.25
C GLU A 275 22.67 -0.34 -31.77
N ASP A 276 22.97 -0.15 -30.48
CA ASP A 276 22.96 1.15 -29.80
C ASP A 276 21.63 1.91 -29.84
N ALA A 277 20.51 1.25 -30.15
CA ALA A 277 19.20 1.90 -30.08
C ALA A 277 18.81 2.25 -28.64
N LEU A 278 18.33 3.48 -28.43
CA LEU A 278 17.70 3.90 -27.18
C LEU A 278 16.22 3.53 -27.23
N VAL A 279 15.79 2.75 -26.24
CA VAL A 279 14.49 2.09 -26.24
C VAL A 279 13.67 2.47 -25.01
N GLY A 280 12.41 2.81 -25.24
CA GLY A 280 11.41 2.96 -24.19
C GLY A 280 10.71 1.64 -23.90
N ALA A 281 10.62 1.32 -22.63
CA ALA A 281 9.69 0.32 -22.12
C ALA A 281 8.31 0.95 -21.86
N GLY A 282 7.32 0.13 -21.56
CA GLY A 282 5.96 0.54 -21.25
C GLY A 282 5.27 -0.48 -20.35
N ILE A 283 4.10 -0.13 -19.83
CA ILE A 283 3.37 -1.00 -18.91
C ILE A 283 2.63 -2.06 -19.73
N GLY A 284 3.09 -3.30 -19.62
CA GLY A 284 2.59 -4.47 -20.34
C GLY A 284 3.70 -5.47 -20.59
N CYS A 285 3.47 -6.49 -21.43
CA CYS A 285 4.49 -7.48 -21.75
C CYS A 285 5.77 -6.84 -22.32
N HIS A 286 5.62 -5.77 -23.10
CA HIS A 286 6.74 -5.00 -23.66
C HIS A 286 7.60 -4.31 -22.59
N GLY A 287 7.16 -4.21 -21.33
CA GLY A 287 7.98 -3.80 -20.20
C GLY A 287 9.06 -4.82 -19.81
N MET A 288 8.90 -6.09 -20.18
CA MET A 288 9.89 -7.14 -19.84
C MET A 288 11.26 -6.93 -20.51
N VAL A 289 11.36 -6.05 -21.52
CA VAL A 289 12.67 -5.63 -22.07
C VAL A 289 13.59 -5.04 -21.01
N LEU A 290 13.04 -4.50 -19.91
CA LEU A 290 13.82 -3.98 -18.77
C LEU A 290 14.58 -5.07 -18.00
N LEU A 291 14.19 -6.34 -18.17
CA LEU A 291 14.81 -7.50 -17.51
C LEU A 291 15.73 -8.27 -18.47
N MET A 292 15.88 -7.80 -19.70
CA MET A 292 16.64 -8.47 -20.76
C MET A 292 17.99 -7.78 -20.99
N GLU A 293 18.93 -8.51 -21.56
CA GLU A 293 20.25 -7.98 -21.90
C GLU A 293 20.14 -6.91 -23.00
N GLU A 294 20.85 -5.79 -22.84
CA GLU A 294 20.75 -4.62 -23.73
C GLU A 294 21.20 -4.92 -25.17
N ASP A 295 22.05 -5.91 -25.39
CA ASP A 295 22.47 -6.38 -26.72
C ASP A 295 21.30 -6.98 -27.53
N LYS A 296 20.25 -7.47 -26.85
CA LYS A 296 19.07 -8.07 -27.48
C LYS A 296 17.95 -7.08 -27.76
N VAL A 297 17.76 -6.11 -26.87
CA VAL A 297 16.58 -5.23 -26.85
C VAL A 297 16.90 -3.74 -26.86
N GLY A 298 18.19 -3.39 -26.97
CA GLY A 298 18.69 -2.02 -26.92
C GLY A 298 18.85 -1.49 -25.50
N ARG A 299 19.44 -0.31 -25.40
CA ARG A 299 19.64 0.38 -24.12
C ARG A 299 18.33 1.01 -23.68
N SER A 300 17.85 0.65 -22.50
CA SER A 300 16.58 1.17 -22.00
C SER A 300 16.74 2.60 -21.46
N ALA A 301 15.81 3.50 -21.83
CA ALA A 301 15.66 4.83 -21.23
C ALA A 301 14.70 4.82 -20.02
N GLY A 302 14.19 3.66 -19.62
CA GLY A 302 13.18 3.50 -18.58
C GLY A 302 11.77 3.30 -19.15
N ILE A 303 10.78 3.57 -18.29
CA ILE A 303 9.37 3.27 -18.49
C ILE A 303 8.51 4.45 -18.02
N THR A 304 7.32 4.59 -18.59
CA THR A 304 6.30 5.55 -18.18
C THR A 304 5.07 4.83 -17.63
N ALA A 305 4.11 5.57 -17.08
CA ALA A 305 2.79 5.03 -16.81
C ALA A 305 2.13 4.51 -18.11
N MET A 306 1.20 3.55 -17.96
CA MET A 306 0.47 2.95 -19.08
C MET A 306 -0.27 4.03 -19.88
N GLY A 307 -0.04 4.06 -21.19
CA GLY A 307 -0.59 5.04 -22.12
C GLY A 307 0.22 6.33 -22.24
N SER A 308 1.33 6.47 -21.51
CA SER A 308 2.27 7.59 -21.64
C SER A 308 3.56 7.19 -22.38
N GLU A 309 3.60 6.00 -22.98
CA GLU A 309 4.77 5.44 -23.66
C GLU A 309 5.32 6.42 -24.70
N GLY A 310 6.60 6.76 -24.56
CA GLY A 310 7.35 7.65 -25.45
C GLY A 310 7.32 9.12 -25.02
N SER A 311 6.39 9.52 -24.15
CA SER A 311 6.28 10.92 -23.70
C SER A 311 7.53 11.44 -23.00
N GLN A 312 8.32 10.58 -22.37
CA GLN A 312 9.61 10.94 -21.75
C GLN A 312 10.60 11.54 -22.77
N TRP A 313 10.52 11.12 -24.04
CA TRP A 313 11.39 11.64 -25.09
C TRP A 313 11.12 13.11 -25.43
N ILE A 314 9.87 13.56 -25.29
CA ILE A 314 9.49 14.96 -25.48
C ILE A 314 10.31 15.85 -24.53
N GLY A 315 10.42 15.44 -23.26
CA GLY A 315 11.21 16.15 -22.27
C GLY A 315 12.73 15.93 -22.39
N MET A 316 13.17 14.76 -22.84
CA MET A 316 14.60 14.40 -22.89
C MET A 316 15.32 14.90 -24.15
N SER A 317 14.67 14.83 -25.31
CA SER A 317 15.30 15.10 -26.62
C SER A 317 16.02 16.45 -26.74
N PRO A 318 15.58 17.56 -26.10
CA PRO A 318 16.30 18.83 -26.17
C PRO A 318 17.63 18.86 -25.40
N PHE A 319 17.88 17.88 -24.54
CA PHE A 319 19.02 17.85 -23.60
C PHE A 319 20.02 16.72 -23.88
N VAL A 320 19.85 16.00 -25.00
CA VAL A 320 20.73 14.89 -25.37
C VAL A 320 21.17 15.03 -26.83
N GLU A 321 22.36 14.53 -27.15
CA GLU A 321 22.88 14.54 -28.53
C GLU A 321 22.17 13.51 -29.43
N ARG A 322 21.47 12.55 -28.82
CA ARG A 322 20.80 11.49 -29.55
C ARG A 322 19.54 12.02 -30.23
N GLU A 323 19.37 11.69 -31.51
CA GLU A 323 18.27 12.24 -32.31
C GLU A 323 17.06 11.30 -32.49
N HIS A 324 17.13 10.05 -32.01
CA HIS A 324 16.08 9.05 -32.26
C HIS A 324 15.82 8.15 -31.06
N PHE A 325 14.53 7.88 -30.86
CA PHE A 325 14.02 7.02 -29.80
C PHE A 325 13.09 5.94 -30.37
N THR A 326 13.19 4.70 -29.87
CA THR A 326 12.25 3.63 -30.22
C THR A 326 11.38 3.30 -29.02
N GLN A 327 10.06 3.42 -29.17
CA GLN A 327 9.12 3.11 -28.09
C GLN A 327 8.34 1.84 -28.43
N ASN A 328 8.45 0.81 -27.60
CA ASN A 328 7.57 -0.35 -27.69
C ASN A 328 6.24 -0.03 -26.99
N ILE A 329 5.12 -0.42 -27.60
CA ILE A 329 3.80 -0.21 -27.03
C ILE A 329 2.89 -1.41 -27.34
N GLY A 330 2.12 -1.86 -26.35
CA GLY A 330 1.10 -2.89 -26.55
C GLY A 330 -0.18 -2.30 -27.15
N ASP A 331 -1.03 -3.15 -27.74
CA ASP A 331 -2.37 -2.78 -28.20
C ASP A 331 -3.29 -2.29 -27.07
N GLY A 332 -3.38 -3.01 -25.95
CA GLY A 332 -4.17 -2.55 -24.80
C GLY A 332 -3.69 -1.19 -24.26
N THR A 333 -2.38 -0.96 -24.28
CA THR A 333 -1.76 0.32 -23.91
C THR A 333 -2.09 1.43 -24.91
N PHE A 334 -2.06 1.12 -26.21
CA PHE A 334 -2.43 2.05 -27.27
C PHE A 334 -3.88 2.52 -27.12
N PHE A 335 -4.82 1.60 -26.89
CA PHE A 335 -6.23 1.93 -26.70
C PHE A 335 -6.52 2.64 -25.38
N HIS A 336 -5.82 2.28 -24.29
CA HIS A 336 -5.98 2.94 -22.99
C HIS A 336 -5.73 4.46 -23.07
N SER A 337 -4.57 4.86 -23.58
CA SER A 337 -4.25 6.28 -23.87
C SER A 337 -2.99 6.48 -24.70
N GLY A 338 -2.29 5.42 -25.11
CA GLY A 338 -1.05 5.52 -25.88
C GLY A 338 -1.21 6.24 -27.22
N GLN A 339 -2.40 6.19 -27.83
CA GLN A 339 -2.72 7.00 -29.02
C GLN A 339 -2.56 8.51 -28.77
N LEU A 340 -2.80 9.00 -27.55
CA LEU A 340 -2.60 10.40 -27.17
C LEU A 340 -1.11 10.71 -26.98
N ALA A 341 -0.33 9.77 -26.46
CA ALA A 341 1.13 9.93 -26.36
C ALA A 341 1.77 10.07 -27.74
N ILE A 342 1.30 9.30 -28.73
CA ILE A 342 1.74 9.44 -30.14
C ILE A 342 1.39 10.83 -30.69
N GLN A 343 0.15 11.30 -30.46
CA GLN A 343 -0.25 12.65 -30.88
C GLN A 343 0.60 13.74 -30.22
N ALA A 344 0.93 13.59 -28.94
CA ALA A 344 1.82 14.51 -28.22
C ALA A 344 3.24 14.50 -28.81
N ALA A 345 3.78 13.33 -29.17
CA ALA A 345 5.09 13.23 -29.81
C ALA A 345 5.10 13.92 -31.19
N VAL A 346 4.03 13.79 -31.97
CA VAL A 346 3.86 14.52 -33.25
C VAL A 346 3.79 16.03 -33.00
N ALA A 347 2.99 16.47 -32.03
CA ALA A 347 2.84 17.89 -31.71
C ALA A 347 4.15 18.52 -31.20
N ALA A 348 4.99 17.74 -30.51
CA ALA A 348 6.30 18.16 -30.04
C ALA A 348 7.41 18.13 -31.11
N ASP A 349 7.11 17.65 -32.33
CA ASP A 349 8.06 17.48 -33.43
C ASP A 349 9.31 16.68 -33.04
N VAL A 350 9.13 15.62 -32.23
CA VAL A 350 10.24 14.75 -31.81
C VAL A 350 10.35 13.51 -32.69
N ARG A 351 11.58 13.13 -33.03
CA ARG A 351 11.84 11.99 -33.90
C ARG A 351 11.82 10.67 -33.12
N MET A 352 10.79 9.87 -33.37
CA MET A 352 10.54 8.61 -32.67
C MET A 352 9.99 7.53 -33.61
N THR A 353 10.28 6.26 -33.29
CA THR A 353 9.61 5.10 -33.87
C THR A 353 8.77 4.39 -32.81
N TYR A 354 7.46 4.37 -33.00
CA TYR A 354 6.56 3.54 -32.21
C TYR A 354 6.44 2.13 -32.82
N LYS A 355 6.59 1.12 -31.99
CA LYS A 355 6.38 -0.29 -32.33
C LYS A 355 5.15 -0.81 -31.60
N LEU A 356 4.04 -0.90 -32.31
CA LEU A 356 2.81 -1.49 -31.79
C LEU A 356 2.89 -3.02 -31.82
N LEU A 357 2.95 -3.63 -30.64
CA LEU A 357 3.10 -5.06 -30.43
C LEU A 357 1.72 -5.66 -30.12
N TYR A 358 0.96 -5.93 -31.18
CA TYR A 358 -0.42 -6.41 -31.10
C TYR A 358 -0.49 -7.90 -30.73
N ASN A 359 -1.16 -8.25 -29.63
CA ASN A 359 -1.38 -9.64 -29.23
C ASN A 359 -2.86 -9.97 -28.95
N GLY A 360 -3.75 -8.98 -29.04
CA GLY A 360 -5.19 -9.09 -28.80
C GLY A 360 -5.56 -9.27 -27.33
N THR A 361 -4.66 -8.99 -26.38
CA THR A 361 -4.87 -9.40 -24.98
C THR A 361 -4.16 -8.50 -23.96
N VAL A 362 -4.86 -8.14 -22.88
CA VAL A 362 -4.29 -7.53 -21.67
C VAL A 362 -3.56 -8.60 -20.84
N ALA A 363 -2.41 -9.05 -21.35
CA ALA A 363 -1.80 -10.30 -20.95
C ALA A 363 -1.20 -10.32 -19.53
N MET A 364 -0.75 -9.18 -19.01
CA MET A 364 -0.10 -9.09 -17.70
C MET A 364 -1.08 -9.12 -16.52
N THR A 365 -2.39 -9.00 -16.76
CA THR A 365 -3.42 -8.84 -15.71
C THR A 365 -4.58 -9.83 -15.80
N GLY A 366 -4.40 -10.95 -16.52
CA GLY A 366 -5.39 -12.03 -16.57
C GLY A 366 -6.02 -12.31 -17.93
N GLY A 367 -5.47 -11.77 -19.02
CA GLY A 367 -5.79 -12.26 -20.36
C GLY A 367 -7.11 -11.77 -20.94
N GLN A 368 -7.60 -10.61 -20.49
CA GLN A 368 -8.81 -9.99 -21.03
C GLN A 368 -8.61 -9.54 -22.48
N ASP A 369 -9.70 -9.49 -23.27
CA ASP A 369 -9.67 -8.92 -24.62
C ASP A 369 -9.25 -7.43 -24.55
N ALA A 370 -8.27 -7.06 -25.38
CA ALA A 370 -7.64 -5.73 -25.38
C ALA A 370 -8.40 -4.67 -26.21
#